data_AF-A0A1R3KFP0-F1
#
_entry.id   AF-A0A1R3KFP0-F1
#
_cell.length_a   1.000
_cell.length_b   1.000
_cell.length_c   1.000
_cell.angle_alpha   90.00
_cell.angle_beta   90.00
_cell.angle_gamma   90.00
#
_symmetry.space_group_name_H-M   'P 1'
#
loop_
_entity.id
_entity.type
_entity.pdbx_description
1 polymer ?
#
loop_
_entity_poly.entity_id
_entity_poly.type
_entity_poly.pdbx_seq_one_letter_code
_entity_poly.pdbx_strand_id
1 'polypeptide(L)'
;MAIHSLELACMVAMLCMLVLNPMATASLSCDDVETELDPCVDYLFSSGTENKDECCEGVRALNERARDKADRQEACQCIKNQLGGWRALFITEEIKSLVEALPQQCGVDFKISATADCNK
;
A
#
# COMPACT_ATOMS: atom_id res chain seq x y z
N MET A 1 4.91 53.12 3.13
CA MET A 1 3.73 52.33 3.59
C MET A 1 3.20 51.35 2.55
N ALA A 2 3.22 51.66 1.24
CA ALA A 2 2.76 50.74 0.19
C ALA A 2 3.65 49.50 -0.07
N ILE A 3 4.93 49.55 0.30
CA ILE A 3 5.90 48.46 0.08
C ILE A 3 5.70 47.33 1.12
N HIS A 4 5.44 47.69 2.39
CA HIS A 4 5.17 46.73 3.46
C HIS A 4 3.83 45.99 3.30
N SER A 5 2.84 46.64 2.67
CA SER A 5 1.54 46.00 2.36
C SER A 5 1.63 44.95 1.25
N LEU A 6 2.62 45.05 0.37
CA LEU A 6 2.83 44.09 -0.73
C LEU A 6 3.50 42.80 -0.22
N GLU A 7 4.48 42.91 0.68
CA GLU A 7 5.13 41.74 1.32
C GLU A 7 4.15 40.93 2.17
N LEU A 8 3.30 41.61 2.95
CA LEU A 8 2.30 40.94 3.77
C LEU A 8 1.27 40.18 2.91
N ALA A 9 0.87 40.76 1.77
CA ALA A 9 -0.06 40.13 0.84
C ALA A 9 0.55 38.89 0.15
N CYS A 10 1.81 38.96 -0.26
CA CYS A 10 2.52 37.80 -0.85
C CYS A 10 2.72 36.66 0.17
N MET A 11 3.07 36.99 1.41
CA MET A 11 3.24 36.01 2.49
C MET A 11 1.91 35.31 2.83
N VAL A 12 0.81 36.07 2.95
CA VAL A 12 -0.52 35.51 3.21
C VAL A 12 -1.00 34.66 2.03
N ALA A 13 -0.75 35.06 0.78
CA ALA A 13 -1.09 34.25 -0.39
C ALA A 13 -0.32 32.92 -0.45
N MET A 14 0.99 32.92 -0.11
CA MET A 14 1.79 31.69 -0.03
C MET A 14 1.33 30.77 1.12
N LEU A 15 0.99 31.34 2.28
CA LEU A 15 0.44 30.57 3.40
C LEU A 15 -0.95 30.00 3.08
N CYS A 16 -1.82 30.73 2.38
CA CYS A 16 -3.14 30.25 1.96
C CYS A 16 -3.07 29.06 0.97
N MET A 17 -2.03 28.99 0.13
CA MET A 17 -1.82 27.85 -0.78
C MET A 17 -1.39 26.58 -0.03
N LEU A 18 -0.67 26.73 1.09
CA LEU A 18 -0.21 25.60 1.93
C LEU A 18 -1.34 24.95 2.75
N VAL A 19 -2.46 25.66 2.99
CA VAL A 19 -3.61 25.15 3.77
C VAL A 19 -4.69 24.47 2.91
N LEU A 20 -4.65 24.64 1.58
CA LEU A 20 -5.67 24.14 0.66
C LEU A 20 -5.28 22.85 -0.06
N ASN A 21 -4.01 22.46 -0.02
CA ASN A 21 -3.62 21.14 -0.46
C ASN A 21 -3.79 20.18 0.72
N PRO A 22 -4.77 19.28 0.74
CA PRO A 22 -4.54 18.02 1.43
C PRO A 22 -3.19 17.54 0.88
N MET A 23 -2.27 17.20 1.79
CA MET A 23 -0.94 16.68 1.47
C MET A 23 -1.06 15.89 0.18
N ALA A 24 -0.36 16.30 -0.88
CA ALA A 24 -0.37 15.56 -2.14
C ALA A 24 0.31 14.22 -1.84
N THR A 25 -0.47 13.27 -1.31
CA THR A 25 -0.08 11.88 -1.20
C THR A 25 0.05 11.45 -2.65
N ALA A 26 1.27 11.12 -3.05
CA ALA A 26 1.47 10.45 -4.32
C ALA A 26 0.49 9.27 -4.35
N SER A 27 -0.36 9.21 -5.38
CA SER A 27 -1.27 8.10 -5.60
C SER A 27 -0.47 6.81 -5.48
N LEU A 28 -0.98 5.86 -4.72
CA LEU A 28 -0.34 4.55 -4.63
C LEU A 28 -0.26 3.93 -6.04
N SER A 29 0.90 3.38 -6.41
CA SER A 29 1.10 2.68 -7.69
C SER A 29 1.28 1.17 -7.49
N CYS A 30 1.15 0.37 -8.55
CA CYS A 30 1.47 -1.07 -8.44
C CYS A 30 2.96 -1.33 -8.18
N ASP A 31 3.86 -0.50 -8.70
CA ASP A 31 5.30 -0.64 -8.43
C ASP A 31 5.60 -0.42 -6.94
N ASP A 32 4.88 0.51 -6.29
CA ASP A 32 4.93 0.68 -4.85
C ASP A 32 4.46 -0.58 -4.12
N VAL A 33 3.29 -1.12 -4.50
CA VAL A 33 2.72 -2.32 -3.89
C VAL A 33 3.68 -3.51 -4.02
N GLU A 34 4.29 -3.69 -5.19
CA GLU A 34 5.27 -4.73 -5.45
C GLU A 34 6.52 -4.57 -4.60
N THR A 35 7.05 -3.34 -4.51
CA THR A 35 8.25 -3.05 -3.70
C THR A 35 8.02 -3.32 -2.22
N GLU A 36 6.86 -2.90 -1.68
CA GLU A 36 6.52 -3.13 -0.27
C GLU A 36 6.29 -4.62 0.02
N LEU A 37 5.78 -5.40 -0.94
CA LEU A 37 5.46 -6.82 -0.75
C LEU A 37 6.55 -7.79 -1.24
N ASP A 38 7.66 -7.31 -1.79
CA ASP A 38 8.77 -8.15 -2.27
C ASP A 38 9.26 -9.15 -1.20
N PRO A 39 9.46 -8.78 0.08
CA PRO A 39 9.87 -9.73 1.12
C PRO A 39 8.84 -10.84 1.38
N CYS A 40 7.56 -10.59 1.06
CA CYS A 40 6.50 -11.59 1.21
C CYS A 40 6.60 -12.70 0.18
N VAL A 41 7.27 -12.50 -0.95
CA VAL A 41 7.53 -13.55 -1.93
C VAL A 41 8.37 -14.64 -1.27
N ASP A 42 9.51 -14.29 -0.70
CA ASP A 42 10.38 -15.24 0.00
C ASP A 42 9.70 -15.88 1.21
N TYR A 43 8.91 -15.12 1.98
CA TYR A 43 8.10 -15.68 3.06
C TYR A 43 7.14 -16.76 2.55
N LEU A 44 6.43 -16.52 1.45
CA LEU A 44 5.47 -17.46 0.90
C LEU A 44 6.16 -18.70 0.30
N PHE A 45 7.26 -18.52 -0.45
CA PHE A 45 7.98 -19.61 -1.09
C PHE A 45 8.83 -20.43 -0.12
N SER A 46 9.20 -19.88 1.03
CA SER A 46 9.85 -20.60 2.13
C SER A 46 8.86 -21.30 3.06
N SER A 47 7.58 -21.43 2.67
CA SER A 47 6.53 -22.02 3.53
C SER A 47 6.38 -21.31 4.88
N GLY A 48 6.61 -19.99 4.88
CA GLY A 48 6.47 -19.12 6.04
C GLY A 48 7.66 -19.16 7.02
N THR A 49 8.83 -19.62 6.59
CA THR A 49 10.01 -19.79 7.47
C THR A 49 11.03 -18.66 7.38
N GLU A 50 11.08 -17.91 6.29
CA GLU A 50 12.01 -16.80 6.05
C GLU A 50 11.27 -15.46 5.90
N ASN A 51 11.95 -14.34 6.16
CA ASN A 51 11.50 -12.96 5.88
C ASN A 51 10.11 -12.57 6.43
N LYS A 52 9.65 -13.22 7.51
CA LYS A 52 8.33 -12.95 8.10
C LYS A 52 8.21 -11.51 8.62
N ASP A 53 9.23 -11.03 9.30
CA ASP A 53 9.19 -9.72 9.94
C ASP A 53 9.22 -8.59 8.90
N GLU A 54 10.08 -8.73 7.89
CA GLU A 54 10.21 -7.85 6.73
C GLU A 54 8.93 -7.84 5.89
N CYS A 55 8.34 -9.02 5.64
CA CYS A 55 7.06 -9.11 4.96
C CYS A 55 5.96 -8.37 5.76
N CYS A 56 5.91 -8.56 7.08
CA CYS A 56 4.93 -7.84 7.89
C CYS A 56 5.20 -6.34 7.98
N GLU A 57 6.45 -5.88 7.88
CA GLU A 57 6.78 -4.46 7.76
C GLU A 57 6.19 -3.87 6.48
N GLY A 58 6.45 -4.51 5.34
CA GLY A 58 5.89 -4.12 4.05
C GLY A 58 4.36 -4.09 4.01
N VAL A 59 3.72 -5.13 4.56
CA VAL A 59 2.25 -5.20 4.71
C VAL A 59 1.69 -4.03 5.53
N ARG A 60 2.39 -3.65 6.61
CA ARG A 60 2.00 -2.51 7.46
C ARG A 60 2.21 -1.19 6.74
N ALA A 61 3.35 -1.01 6.06
CA ALA A 61 3.64 0.18 5.26
C ALA A 61 2.59 0.39 4.16
N LEU A 62 2.26 -0.68 3.42
CA LEU A 62 1.21 -0.65 2.41
C LEU A 62 -0.15 -0.26 3.01
N ASN A 63 -0.52 -0.81 4.17
CA ASN A 63 -1.76 -0.44 4.88
C ASN A 63 -1.76 1.02 5.35
N GLU A 64 -0.60 1.57 5.74
CA GLU A 64 -0.46 2.98 6.10
C GLU A 64 -0.53 3.93 4.91
N ARG A 65 -0.16 3.48 3.70
CA ARG A 65 -0.27 4.23 2.45
C ARG A 65 -1.69 4.15 1.88
N ALA A 66 -2.33 2.99 1.92
CA ALA A 66 -3.69 2.77 1.43
C ALA A 66 -4.78 3.26 2.40
N ARG A 67 -4.77 4.56 2.72
CA ARG A 67 -5.68 5.16 3.71
C ARG A 67 -7.07 5.44 3.16
N ASP A 68 -7.17 5.82 1.90
CA ASP A 68 -8.45 6.11 1.28
C ASP A 68 -8.96 4.95 0.41
N LYS A 69 -10.19 5.10 -0.09
CA LYS A 69 -10.83 4.07 -0.88
C LYS A 69 -10.10 3.83 -2.20
N ALA A 70 -9.65 4.87 -2.89
CA ALA A 70 -9.03 4.73 -4.20
C ALA A 70 -7.72 3.95 -4.09
N ASP A 71 -6.86 4.30 -3.13
CA ASP A 71 -5.60 3.60 -2.90
C ASP A 71 -5.82 2.14 -2.47
N ARG A 72 -6.85 1.85 -1.67
CA ARG A 72 -7.21 0.46 -1.30
C ARG A 72 -7.66 -0.37 -2.50
N GLN A 73 -8.42 0.23 -3.41
CA GLN A 73 -8.87 -0.43 -4.63
C GLN A 73 -7.68 -0.69 -5.55
N GLU A 74 -6.78 0.28 -5.70
CA GLU A 74 -5.54 0.15 -6.48
C GLU A 74 -4.66 -0.97 -5.91
N ALA A 75 -4.34 -0.91 -4.60
CA ALA A 75 -3.56 -1.95 -3.91
C ALA A 75 -4.15 -3.35 -4.12
N CYS A 76 -5.47 -3.50 -3.97
CA CYS A 76 -6.15 -4.76 -4.19
C CYS A 76 -5.97 -5.27 -5.63
N GLN A 77 -6.12 -4.40 -6.63
CA GLN A 77 -5.96 -4.78 -8.03
C GLN A 77 -4.52 -5.20 -8.35
N CYS A 78 -3.53 -4.46 -7.83
CA CYS A 78 -2.12 -4.77 -7.99
C CYS A 78 -1.77 -6.14 -7.38
N ILE A 79 -2.18 -6.38 -6.12
CA ILE A 79 -1.98 -7.67 -5.43
C ILE A 79 -2.63 -8.81 -6.22
N LYS A 80 -3.87 -8.63 -6.68
CA LYS A 80 -4.59 -9.65 -7.44
C LYS A 80 -3.89 -9.99 -8.75
N ASN A 81 -3.41 -8.98 -9.48
CA ASN A 81 -2.69 -9.17 -10.74
C ASN A 81 -1.36 -9.89 -10.51
N GLN A 82 -0.62 -9.52 -9.46
CA GLN A 82 0.63 -10.18 -9.09
C GLN A 82 0.42 -11.66 -8.75
N LEU A 83 -0.53 -11.96 -7.85
CA LEU A 83 -0.88 -13.34 -7.50
C LEU A 83 -1.41 -14.13 -8.72
N GLY A 84 -2.11 -13.46 -9.65
CA GLY A 84 -2.58 -14.07 -10.89
C GLY A 84 -1.47 -14.35 -11.91
N GLY A 85 -0.34 -13.64 -11.84
CA GLY A 85 0.85 -13.87 -12.65
C GLY A 85 1.65 -15.10 -12.23
N TRP A 86 1.44 -15.59 -11.00
CA TRP A 86 2.12 -16.79 -10.51
C TRP A 86 1.57 -18.00 -11.25
N ARG A 87 2.48 -18.85 -11.78
CA ARG A 87 2.04 -20.09 -12.43
C ARG A 87 1.30 -20.94 -11.42
N ALA A 88 0.18 -21.54 -11.84
CA ALA A 88 -0.65 -22.39 -10.97
C ALA A 88 0.14 -23.54 -10.30
N LEU A 89 1.26 -23.97 -10.89
CA LEU A 89 2.16 -24.99 -10.32
C LEU A 89 2.92 -24.53 -9.07
N PHE A 90 3.07 -23.22 -8.87
CA PHE A 90 3.75 -22.63 -7.70
C PHE A 90 2.78 -22.26 -6.57
N ILE A 91 1.48 -22.15 -6.86
CA ILE A 91 0.47 -21.82 -5.85
C ILE A 91 -0.01 -23.12 -5.20
N THR A 92 0.60 -23.50 -4.08
CA THR A 92 0.14 -24.62 -3.25
C THR A 92 -1.01 -24.18 -2.32
N GLU A 93 -1.78 -25.12 -1.78
CA GLU A 93 -2.80 -24.83 -0.74
C GLU A 93 -2.18 -24.19 0.51
N GLU A 94 -0.93 -24.54 0.80
CA GLU A 94 -0.15 -23.95 1.88
C GLU A 94 0.15 -22.46 1.62
N ILE A 95 0.63 -22.11 0.43
CA ILE A 95 0.88 -20.71 0.04
C ILE A 95 -0.43 -19.91 0.08
N LYS A 96 -1.55 -20.47 -0.39
CA LYS A 96 -2.86 -19.81 -0.29
C LYS A 96 -3.23 -19.52 1.17
N SER A 97 -3.05 -20.51 2.05
CA SER A 97 -3.34 -20.36 3.48
C SER A 97 -2.47 -19.29 4.14
N LEU A 98 -1.20 -19.19 3.74
CA LEU A 98 -0.27 -18.16 4.23
C LEU A 98 -0.71 -16.76 3.77
N VAL A 99 -1.05 -16.58 2.49
CA VAL A 99 -1.55 -15.31 1.95
C VAL A 99 -2.81 -14.85 2.70
N GLU A 100 -3.76 -15.75 2.96
CA GLU A 100 -5.00 -15.44 3.67
C GLU A 100 -4.77 -15.11 5.15
N ALA A 101 -3.80 -15.75 5.80
CA ALA A 101 -3.48 -15.52 7.20
C ALA A 101 -2.62 -14.26 7.43
N LEU A 102 -1.90 -13.81 6.41
CA LEU A 102 -0.90 -12.75 6.46
C LEU A 102 -1.42 -11.44 7.09
N PRO A 103 -2.60 -10.91 6.71
CA PRO A 103 -3.15 -9.71 7.33
C PRO A 103 -3.28 -9.82 8.85
N GLN A 104 -3.87 -10.92 9.32
CA GLN A 104 -4.07 -11.17 10.74
C GLN A 104 -2.74 -11.38 11.47
N GLN A 105 -1.80 -12.10 10.84
CA GLN A 105 -0.48 -12.33 11.41
C GLN A 105 0.35 -11.03 11.54
N CYS A 106 0.18 -10.10 10.61
CA CYS A 106 0.87 -8.82 10.60
C CYS A 106 0.10 -7.70 11.34
N GLY A 107 -1.07 -8.02 11.90
CA GLY A 107 -1.88 -7.09 12.69
C GLY A 107 -2.51 -5.96 11.87
N VAL A 108 -2.79 -6.19 10.58
CA VAL A 108 -3.46 -5.23 9.71
C VAL A 108 -4.92 -5.63 9.43
N ASP A 109 -5.78 -4.64 9.26
CA ASP A 109 -7.23 -4.83 9.03
C ASP A 109 -7.59 -4.93 7.53
N PHE A 110 -6.60 -4.76 6.64
CA PHE A 110 -6.80 -4.90 5.20
C PHE A 110 -6.72 -6.37 4.78
N LYS A 111 -7.75 -6.87 4.08
CA LYS A 111 -7.79 -8.26 3.59
C LYS A 111 -6.99 -8.41 2.29
N ILE A 112 -5.92 -9.19 2.33
CA ILE A 112 -5.16 -9.63 1.15
C ILE A 112 -5.80 -10.93 0.65
N SER A 113 -6.29 -10.95 -0.59
CA SER A 113 -6.80 -12.18 -1.21
C SER A 113 -6.74 -12.12 -2.73
N ALA A 114 -6.31 -13.22 -3.36
CA ALA A 114 -6.32 -13.39 -4.81
C ALA A 114 -7.74 -13.36 -5.43
N THR A 115 -8.78 -13.57 -4.61
CA THR A 115 -10.19 -13.58 -5.03
C THR A 115 -10.99 -12.40 -4.48
N ALA A 116 -10.31 -11.42 -3.85
CA ALA A 116 -10.97 -10.23 -3.35
C ALA A 116 -11.74 -9.49 -4.47
N ASP A 117 -12.95 -9.05 -4.14
CA ASP A 117 -13.67 -8.07 -4.95
C ASP A 117 -13.11 -6.68 -4.64
N CYS A 118 -12.15 -6.24 -5.44
CA CYS A 118 -11.45 -4.96 -5.28
C CYS A 118 -12.34 -3.72 -5.47
N ASN A 119 -13.65 -3.88 -5.67
CA ASN A 119 -14.59 -2.77 -5.77
C ASN A 119 -15.37 -2.50 -4.47
N LYS A 120 -15.19 -3.34 -3.45
CA LYS A 120 -15.95 -3.30 -2.19
C LYS A 120 -15.11 -2.89 -1.00
#